data_AF-A0A7S4I3W4-F1
#
_entry.id   AF-A0A7S4I3W4-F1
#
_cell.length_a   1.000
_cell.length_b   1.000
_cell.length_c   1.000
_cell.angle_alpha   90.00
_cell.angle_beta   90.00
_cell.angle_gamma   90.00
#
_symmetry.space_group_name_H-M   'P 1'
#
loop_
_entity.id
_entity.type
_entity.pdbx_description
1 polymer ?
#
loop_
_entity_poly.entity_id
_entity_poly.type
_entity_poly.pdbx_seq_one_letter_code
_entity_poly.pdbx_strand_id
1 'polypeptide(L)'
;ENVEEPALEEEVVSSVKLRQFTLTVAKLANPNELPTSAIRDSRSKLLQLNRDDKRRLERAETKNELESYVYATLDFLENESTRGVSTDEERETFASSLLEAGDWLYDDGEDASLEEYQEKLDSLREIGNRIQLRVVEVENRPTASALFHEWKDQAFASLENIIVERNVGEEELEEYITEIRELESWLETKQEEQAALSPYDDPVWTSSELSSKTQVLDSTLKRLLRRRKRTPTPTPTPVIEIDPEAQEEGDANELPFDFDNVNFGFEEEPIPIEDQTEGAEGSDDAPEGENAEPVHDEL
;
A
#
# COMPACT_ATOMS: atom_id res chain seq x y z
N GLU A 1 -39.59 -71.17 75.10
CA GLU A 1 -38.41 -71.42 74.26
C GLU A 1 -38.82 -71.11 72.83
N ASN A 2 -38.42 -69.96 72.30
CA ASN A 2 -37.83 -69.91 70.98
C ASN A 2 -37.13 -68.56 70.81
N VAL A 3 -35.88 -68.68 70.41
CA VAL A 3 -34.90 -67.62 70.14
C VAL A 3 -35.05 -67.18 68.69
N GLU A 4 -34.31 -66.12 68.32
CA GLU A 4 -33.98 -65.62 66.97
C GLU A 4 -34.97 -64.59 66.40
N GLU A 5 -34.57 -63.40 65.94
CA GLU A 5 -33.30 -62.93 65.34
C GLU A 5 -32.97 -61.47 65.75
N PRO A 6 -31.69 -61.02 65.62
CA PRO A 6 -31.26 -59.68 66.05
C PRO A 6 -31.52 -58.59 64.99
N ALA A 7 -32.16 -57.50 65.39
CA ALA A 7 -32.38 -56.34 64.54
C ALA A 7 -31.20 -55.36 64.58
N LEU A 8 -30.56 -55.29 63.41
CA LEU A 8 -29.55 -54.36 62.89
C LEU A 8 -29.46 -52.98 63.59
N GLU A 9 -28.24 -52.64 64.02
CA GLU A 9 -27.84 -51.31 64.48
C GLU A 9 -27.94 -50.30 63.33
N GLU A 10 -28.85 -49.33 63.43
CA GLU A 10 -28.94 -48.22 62.48
C GLU A 10 -27.82 -47.19 62.77
N GLU A 11 -26.80 -47.15 61.90
CA GLU A 11 -25.81 -46.08 61.88
C GLU A 11 -26.49 -44.73 61.60
N VAL A 12 -26.52 -43.84 62.60
CA VAL A 12 -27.00 -42.47 62.44
C VAL A 12 -25.95 -41.66 61.68
N VAL A 13 -26.03 -41.67 60.34
CA VAL A 13 -25.24 -40.80 59.48
C VAL A 13 -25.74 -39.36 59.63
N SER A 14 -25.09 -38.57 60.51
CA SER A 14 -25.40 -37.15 60.67
C SER A 14 -24.95 -36.35 59.45
N SER A 15 -25.89 -35.89 58.62
CA SER A 15 -25.57 -35.03 57.48
C SER A 15 -25.27 -33.59 57.94
N VAL A 16 -24.00 -33.18 57.87
CA VAL A 16 -23.60 -31.80 58.17
C VAL A 16 -23.93 -30.91 56.98
N LYS A 17 -24.93 -30.03 57.14
CA LYS A 17 -25.27 -29.02 56.12
C LYS A 17 -24.21 -27.91 56.11
N LEU A 18 -23.28 -27.98 55.15
CA LEU A 18 -22.32 -26.90 54.89
C LEU A 18 -23.06 -25.67 54.38
N ARG A 19 -23.07 -24.60 55.18
CA ARG A 19 -23.57 -23.29 54.76
C ARG A 19 -22.41 -22.52 54.12
N GLN A 20 -22.51 -22.24 52.83
CA GLN A 20 -21.59 -21.33 52.16
C GLN A 20 -21.99 -19.88 52.48
N PHE A 21 -21.02 -19.08 52.90
CA PHE A 21 -21.17 -17.65 53.10
C PHE A 21 -20.27 -16.94 52.09
N THR A 22 -20.80 -15.95 51.39
CA THR A 22 -20.00 -15.08 50.53
C THR A 22 -19.31 -14.04 51.40
N LEU A 23 -17.98 -14.14 51.49
CA LEU A 23 -17.16 -13.13 52.17
C LEU A 23 -16.91 -11.99 51.19
N THR A 24 -17.39 -10.79 51.53
CA THR A 24 -17.03 -9.58 50.79
C THR A 24 -15.68 -9.11 51.32
N VAL A 25 -14.62 -9.34 50.55
CA VAL A 25 -13.27 -8.85 50.88
C VAL A 25 -13.14 -7.43 50.36
N ALA A 26 -13.05 -6.44 51.25
CA ALA A 26 -12.71 -5.07 50.88
C ALA A 26 -11.20 -4.88 50.96
N LYS A 27 -10.57 -4.48 49.85
CA LYS A 27 -9.16 -4.07 49.86
C LYS A 27 -9.06 -2.75 50.66
N LEU A 28 -8.29 -2.76 51.74
CA LEU A 28 -7.97 -1.52 52.47
C LEU A 28 -7.16 -0.59 51.56
N ALA A 29 -7.46 0.71 51.60
CA ALA A 29 -6.77 1.70 50.79
C ALA A 29 -5.28 1.68 51.11
N ASN A 30 -4.46 1.33 50.11
CA ASN A 30 -3.02 1.45 50.21
C ASN A 30 -2.67 2.94 50.11
N PRO A 31 -2.00 3.55 51.11
CA PRO A 31 -1.65 4.96 51.08
C PRO A 31 -0.72 5.35 49.92
N ASN A 32 -0.07 4.37 49.28
CA ASN A 32 0.76 4.57 48.10
C ASN A 32 0.01 4.37 46.77
N GLU A 33 -1.27 3.97 46.78
CA GLU A 33 -2.08 3.81 45.57
C GLU A 33 -2.85 5.10 45.27
N LEU A 34 -2.69 5.61 44.04
CA LEU A 34 -3.47 6.75 43.56
C LEU A 34 -4.95 6.39 43.44
N PRO A 35 -5.89 7.30 43.78
CA PRO A 35 -7.30 7.05 43.59
C PRO A 35 -7.61 6.88 42.10
N THR A 36 -8.59 6.03 41.77
CA THR A 36 -8.96 5.70 40.39
C THR A 36 -9.38 6.93 39.57
N SER A 37 -9.97 7.94 40.21
CA SER A 37 -10.26 9.25 39.61
C SER A 37 -8.97 9.97 39.17
N ALA A 38 -7.97 10.08 40.05
CA ALA A 38 -6.69 10.72 39.71
C ALA A 38 -5.94 9.98 38.60
N ILE A 39 -6.00 8.63 38.58
CA ILE A 39 -5.44 7.83 37.47
C ILE A 39 -6.16 8.15 36.16
N ARG A 40 -7.50 8.23 36.18
CA ARG A 40 -8.31 8.57 35.01
C ARG A 40 -7.99 9.98 34.50
N ASP A 41 -7.90 10.96 35.39
CA ASP A 41 -7.58 12.35 35.04
C ASP A 41 -6.16 12.45 34.47
N SER A 42 -5.20 11.76 35.08
CA SER A 42 -3.81 11.68 34.58
C SER A 42 -3.75 11.04 33.20
N ARG A 43 -4.47 9.94 32.96
CA ARG A 43 -4.57 9.32 31.63
C ARG A 43 -5.18 10.27 30.60
N SER A 44 -6.25 10.96 30.96
CA SER A 44 -6.89 11.94 30.09
C SER A 44 -5.92 13.07 29.72
N LYS A 45 -5.17 13.58 30.69
CA LYS A 45 -4.16 14.62 30.46
C LYS A 45 -3.02 14.14 29.57
N LEU A 46 -2.49 12.94 29.80
CA LEU A 46 -1.46 12.34 28.94
C LEU A 46 -1.97 12.15 27.50
N LEU A 47 -3.21 11.68 27.32
CA LEU A 47 -3.80 11.57 25.99
C LEU A 47 -3.99 12.92 25.30
N GLN A 48 -4.27 13.98 26.05
CA GLN A 48 -4.33 15.34 25.50
C GLN A 48 -2.94 15.81 25.07
N LEU A 49 -1.93 15.67 25.94
CA LEU A 49 -0.56 16.07 25.64
C LEU A 49 -0.01 15.32 24.42
N ASN A 50 -0.22 14.00 24.35
CA ASN A 50 0.21 13.20 23.18
C ASN A 50 -0.45 13.68 21.87
N ARG A 51 -1.72 14.14 21.91
CA ARG A 51 -2.38 14.70 20.72
C ARG A 51 -1.79 16.06 20.34
N ASP A 52 -1.48 16.89 21.32
CA ASP A 52 -0.89 18.20 21.09
C ASP A 52 0.57 18.11 20.61
N ASP A 53 1.33 17.12 21.10
CA ASP A 53 2.66 16.76 20.61
C ASP A 53 2.59 16.25 19.17
N LYS A 54 1.67 15.31 18.89
CA LYS A 54 1.47 14.78 17.53
C LYS A 54 1.10 15.87 16.54
N ARG A 55 0.16 16.76 16.87
CA ARG A 55 -0.23 17.88 16.00
C ARG A 55 0.94 18.84 15.74
N ARG A 56 1.80 19.07 16.74
CA ARG A 56 3.00 19.90 16.56
C ARG A 56 4.01 19.25 15.61
N LEU A 57 4.21 17.94 15.74
CA LEU A 57 5.08 17.18 14.85
C LEU A 57 4.55 17.21 13.40
N GLU A 58 3.28 16.83 13.20
CA GLU A 58 2.63 16.83 11.89
C GLU A 58 2.74 18.21 11.23
N ARG A 59 2.51 19.30 11.99
CA ARG A 59 2.65 20.65 11.45
C ARG A 59 4.08 20.94 10.97
N ALA A 60 5.08 20.59 11.76
CA ALA A 60 6.48 20.80 11.40
C ALA A 60 6.88 19.96 10.18
N GLU A 61 6.37 18.72 10.09
CA GLU A 61 6.58 17.84 8.94
C GLU A 61 5.94 18.42 7.67
N THR A 62 4.67 18.83 7.71
CA THR A 62 4.00 19.43 6.54
C THR A 62 4.63 20.76 6.12
N LYS A 63 5.13 21.56 7.07
CA LYS A 63 5.91 22.78 6.75
C LYS A 63 7.17 22.43 5.94
N ASN A 64 7.94 21.45 6.40
CA ASN A 64 9.15 20.99 5.72
C ASN A 64 8.84 20.32 4.37
N GLU A 65 7.73 19.60 4.29
CA GLU A 65 7.24 18.99 3.05
C GLU A 65 6.89 20.06 2.01
N LEU A 66 6.21 21.14 2.42
CA LEU A 66 5.90 22.28 1.55
C LEU A 66 7.18 22.97 1.05
N GLU A 67 8.13 23.23 1.95
CA GLU A 67 9.43 23.82 1.61
C GLU A 67 10.17 22.96 0.58
N SER A 68 10.31 21.66 0.87
CA SER A 68 10.96 20.70 -0.02
C SER A 68 10.25 20.60 -1.37
N TYR A 69 8.91 20.58 -1.36
CA TYR A 69 8.11 20.54 -2.57
C TYR A 69 8.32 21.77 -3.46
N VAL A 70 8.40 22.97 -2.87
CA VAL A 70 8.68 24.21 -3.62
C VAL A 70 10.01 24.10 -4.36
N TYR A 71 11.09 23.75 -3.66
CA TYR A 71 12.42 23.64 -4.27
C TYR A 71 12.47 22.55 -5.35
N ALA A 72 11.96 21.37 -5.03
CA ALA A 72 11.99 20.22 -5.95
C ALA A 72 11.14 20.48 -7.21
N THR A 73 10.01 21.17 -7.06
CA THR A 73 9.13 21.49 -8.19
C THR A 73 9.72 22.59 -9.07
N LEU A 74 10.41 23.59 -8.50
CA LEU A 74 11.11 24.60 -9.29
C LEU A 74 12.17 23.98 -10.20
N ASP A 75 12.97 23.06 -9.67
CA ASP A 75 13.95 22.30 -10.47
C ASP A 75 13.24 21.43 -11.53
N PHE A 76 12.15 20.75 -11.14
CA PHE A 76 11.34 19.97 -12.07
C PHE A 76 10.81 20.78 -13.26
N LEU A 77 10.45 22.06 -13.08
CA LEU A 77 9.99 22.93 -14.17
C LEU A 77 11.10 23.32 -15.15
N GLU A 78 12.36 23.24 -14.74
CA GLU A 78 13.51 23.53 -15.60
C GLU A 78 13.94 22.33 -16.46
N ASN A 79 13.49 21.12 -16.11
CA ASN A 79 13.81 19.90 -16.84
C ASN A 79 13.30 19.90 -18.28
N GLU A 80 14.09 19.32 -19.18
CA GLU A 80 13.77 19.28 -20.61
C GLU A 80 12.50 18.47 -20.91
N SER A 81 12.28 17.39 -20.18
CA SER A 81 11.05 16.58 -20.26
C SER A 81 9.81 17.42 -19.94
N THR A 82 9.89 18.24 -18.90
CA THR A 82 8.81 19.15 -18.48
C THR A 82 8.57 20.24 -19.51
N ARG A 83 9.62 20.84 -20.08
CA ARG A 83 9.52 21.83 -21.16
C ARG A 83 8.85 21.27 -22.41
N GLY A 84 9.05 19.98 -22.70
CA GLY A 84 8.41 19.30 -23.83
C GLY A 84 6.89 19.15 -23.71
N VAL A 85 6.35 19.18 -22.48
CA VAL A 85 4.92 18.91 -22.18
C VAL A 85 4.21 20.05 -21.45
N SER A 86 4.84 21.22 -21.34
CA SER A 86 4.24 22.41 -20.75
C SER A 86 4.54 23.66 -21.59
N THR A 87 3.66 24.66 -21.49
CA THR A 87 3.91 25.97 -22.11
C THR A 87 4.77 26.85 -21.23
N ASP A 88 5.48 27.83 -21.83
CA ASP A 88 6.28 28.80 -21.07
C ASP A 88 5.41 29.59 -20.08
N GLU A 89 4.21 30.00 -20.50
CA GLU A 89 3.25 30.73 -19.64
C GLU A 89 2.75 29.88 -18.46
N GLU A 90 2.44 28.60 -18.69
CA GLU A 90 2.03 27.67 -17.62
C GLU A 90 3.16 27.47 -16.60
N ARG A 91 4.41 27.33 -17.06
CA ARG A 91 5.56 27.19 -16.15
C ARG A 91 5.86 28.47 -15.39
N GLU A 92 5.83 29.64 -16.04
CA GLU A 92 6.08 30.93 -15.39
C GLU A 92 5.02 31.25 -14.33
N THR A 93 3.75 31.00 -14.64
CA THR A 93 2.65 31.20 -13.69
C THR A 93 2.75 30.24 -12.51
N PHE A 94 3.06 28.96 -12.74
CA PHE A 94 3.22 28.01 -11.64
C PHE A 94 4.47 28.27 -10.80
N ALA A 95 5.61 28.60 -11.42
CA ALA A 95 6.83 29.02 -10.72
C ALA A 95 6.59 30.24 -9.84
N SER A 96 5.80 31.21 -10.31
CA SER A 96 5.41 32.37 -9.50
C SER A 96 4.59 31.95 -8.27
N SER A 97 3.63 31.04 -8.42
CA SER A 97 2.86 30.49 -7.29
C SER A 97 3.71 29.70 -6.30
N LEU A 98 4.72 28.96 -6.77
CA LEU A 98 5.67 28.23 -5.93
C LEU A 98 6.53 29.19 -5.10
N LEU A 99 7.04 30.25 -5.73
CA LEU A 99 7.82 31.29 -5.05
C LEU A 99 6.96 32.06 -4.05
N GLU A 100 5.72 32.40 -4.39
CA GLU A 100 4.79 33.03 -3.44
C GLU A 100 4.52 32.14 -2.22
N ALA A 101 4.36 30.83 -2.42
CA ALA A 101 4.21 29.89 -1.31
C ALA A 101 5.49 29.76 -0.47
N GLY A 102 6.67 29.80 -1.11
CA GLY A 102 7.97 29.82 -0.43
C GLY A 102 8.16 31.07 0.42
N ASP A 103 7.85 32.26 -0.11
CA ASP A 103 7.91 33.52 0.63
C ASP A 103 6.89 33.52 1.78
N TRP A 104 5.66 33.05 1.53
CA TRP A 104 4.62 32.92 2.55
C TRP A 104 5.08 32.07 3.74
N LEU A 105 5.87 31.01 3.52
CA LEU A 105 6.37 30.12 4.57
C LEU A 105 7.17 30.85 5.66
N TYR A 106 7.89 31.92 5.29
CA TYR A 106 8.75 32.68 6.20
C TYR A 106 8.14 34.01 6.67
N ASP A 107 7.03 34.43 6.07
CA ASP A 107 6.26 35.62 6.46
C ASP A 107 4.99 35.22 7.24
N ASP A 108 3.83 35.29 6.60
CA ASP A 108 2.51 35.04 7.23
C ASP A 108 2.32 33.56 7.65
N GLY A 109 3.09 32.66 7.04
CA GLY A 109 3.02 31.22 7.21
C GLY A 109 3.81 30.68 8.39
N GLU A 110 4.63 31.46 9.10
CA GLU A 110 5.49 30.96 10.18
C GLU A 110 4.69 30.27 11.32
N ASP A 111 3.56 30.87 11.69
CA ASP A 111 2.66 30.40 12.76
C ASP A 111 1.37 29.74 12.23
N ALA A 112 1.35 29.35 10.94
CA ALA A 112 0.16 28.79 10.30
C ALA A 112 -0.30 27.46 10.93
N SER A 113 -1.58 27.17 10.77
CA SER A 113 -2.18 25.90 11.16
C SER A 113 -1.73 24.75 10.26
N LEU A 114 -1.93 23.51 10.72
CA LEU A 114 -1.62 22.32 9.92
C LEU A 114 -2.45 22.33 8.63
N GLU A 115 -3.70 22.71 8.76
CA GLU A 115 -4.67 22.79 7.67
C GLU A 115 -4.23 23.80 6.60
N GLU A 116 -3.71 24.97 6.98
CA GLU A 116 -3.22 25.98 6.03
C GLU A 116 -1.99 25.50 5.24
N TYR A 117 -1.04 24.81 5.88
CA TYR A 117 0.08 24.21 5.16
C TYR A 117 -0.39 23.14 4.16
N GLN A 118 -1.33 22.29 4.58
CA GLN A 118 -1.88 21.26 3.71
C GLN A 118 -2.64 21.85 2.52
N GLU A 119 -3.49 22.85 2.74
CA GLU A 119 -4.24 23.52 1.67
C GLU A 119 -3.30 24.15 0.64
N LYS A 120 -2.21 24.80 1.09
CA LYS A 120 -1.19 25.34 0.19
C LYS A 120 -0.50 24.23 -0.60
N LEU A 121 -0.06 23.17 0.07
CA LEU A 121 0.61 22.03 -0.57
C LEU A 121 -0.29 21.36 -1.61
N ASP A 122 -1.55 21.10 -1.26
CA ASP A 122 -2.54 20.47 -2.15
C ASP A 122 -2.81 21.33 -3.38
N SER A 123 -2.92 22.66 -3.22
CA SER A 123 -3.13 23.58 -4.33
C SER A 123 -1.97 23.59 -5.33
N LEU A 124 -0.73 23.46 -4.84
CA LEU A 124 0.46 23.39 -5.69
C LEU A 124 0.56 22.01 -6.35
N ARG A 125 0.28 20.94 -5.60
CA ARG A 125 0.23 19.56 -6.11
C ARG A 125 -0.78 19.38 -7.22
N GLU A 126 -1.95 20.01 -7.13
CA GLU A 126 -2.95 19.92 -8.19
C GLU A 126 -2.40 20.38 -9.55
N ILE A 127 -1.56 21.42 -9.55
CA ILE A 127 -0.93 21.94 -10.77
C ILE A 127 0.27 21.06 -11.14
N GLY A 128 1.17 20.79 -10.20
CA GLY A 128 2.39 20.02 -10.42
C GLY A 128 2.12 18.59 -10.90
N ASN A 129 1.15 17.90 -10.29
CA ASN A 129 0.78 16.53 -10.63
C ASN A 129 0.26 16.42 -12.06
N ARG A 130 -0.42 17.45 -12.59
CA ARG A 130 -0.89 17.44 -13.98
C ARG A 130 0.29 17.50 -14.95
N ILE A 131 1.27 18.34 -14.69
CA ILE A 131 2.48 18.44 -15.52
C ILE A 131 3.32 17.16 -15.40
N GLN A 132 3.50 16.66 -14.18
CA GLN A 132 4.21 15.39 -13.93
C GLN A 132 3.53 14.21 -14.64
N LEU A 133 2.19 14.14 -14.59
CA LEU A 133 1.43 13.13 -15.32
C LEU A 133 1.72 13.19 -16.81
N ARG A 134 1.72 14.38 -17.42
CA ARG A 134 2.06 14.52 -18.85
C ARG A 134 3.47 14.02 -19.16
N VAL A 135 4.46 14.35 -18.31
CA VAL A 135 5.85 13.88 -18.47
C VAL A 135 5.91 12.35 -18.46
N VAL A 136 5.33 11.73 -17.42
CA VAL A 136 5.36 10.27 -17.23
C VAL A 136 4.61 9.55 -18.35
N GLU A 137 3.45 10.06 -18.78
CA GLU A 137 2.63 9.44 -19.81
C GLU A 137 3.21 9.55 -21.23
N VAL A 138 4.14 10.48 -21.48
CA VAL A 138 4.88 10.51 -22.74
C VAL A 138 5.80 9.29 -22.88
N GLU A 139 6.42 8.86 -21.78
CA GLU A 139 7.32 7.69 -21.75
C GLU A 139 6.55 6.37 -21.60
N ASN A 140 5.55 6.34 -20.72
CA ASN A 140 4.88 5.09 -20.35
C ASN A 140 3.91 4.57 -21.41
N ARG A 141 3.21 5.44 -22.16
CA ARG A 141 2.15 4.98 -23.07
C ARG A 141 2.65 4.18 -24.28
N PRO A 142 3.74 4.58 -24.98
CA PRO A 142 4.32 3.74 -26.01
C PRO A 142 4.71 2.36 -25.48
N THR A 143 5.33 2.33 -24.29
CA THR A 143 5.73 1.09 -23.61
C THR A 143 4.51 0.23 -23.24
N ALA A 144 3.47 0.84 -22.66
CA ALA A 144 2.24 0.16 -22.28
C ALA A 144 1.49 -0.42 -23.49
N SER A 145 1.45 0.31 -24.61
CA SER A 145 0.85 -0.19 -25.85
C SER A 145 1.65 -1.38 -26.41
N ALA A 146 2.98 -1.31 -26.42
CA ALA A 146 3.81 -2.42 -26.88
C ALA A 146 3.62 -3.68 -26.01
N LEU A 147 3.61 -3.52 -24.69
CA LEU A 147 3.37 -4.62 -23.75
C LEU A 147 1.96 -5.21 -23.90
N PHE A 148 0.94 -4.38 -24.12
CA PHE A 148 -0.41 -4.87 -24.41
C PHE A 148 -0.44 -5.72 -25.67
N HIS A 149 0.18 -5.29 -26.77
CA HIS A 149 0.21 -6.07 -28.01
C HIS A 149 0.98 -7.38 -27.85
N GLU A 150 2.11 -7.38 -27.13
CA GLU A 150 2.85 -8.60 -26.82
C GLU A 150 2.00 -9.57 -25.98
N TRP A 151 1.38 -9.08 -24.90
CA TRP A 151 0.47 -9.86 -24.07
C TRP A 151 -0.69 -10.42 -24.89
N LYS A 152 -1.29 -9.61 -25.78
CA LYS A 152 -2.40 -9.99 -26.66
C LYS A 152 -2.01 -11.16 -27.57
N ASP A 153 -0.83 -11.08 -28.19
CA ASP A 153 -0.33 -12.14 -29.07
C ASP A 153 -0.06 -13.44 -28.29
N GLN A 154 0.49 -13.33 -27.08
CA GLN A 154 0.69 -14.48 -26.17
C GLN A 154 -0.65 -15.06 -25.69
N ALA A 155 -1.65 -14.23 -25.41
CA ALA A 155 -2.99 -14.64 -25.04
C ALA A 155 -3.63 -15.44 -26.18
N PHE A 156 -3.59 -14.94 -27.42
CA PHE A 156 -4.10 -15.66 -28.58
C PHE A 156 -3.38 -17.00 -28.81
N ALA A 157 -2.06 -17.04 -28.67
CA ALA A 157 -1.30 -18.29 -28.76
C ALA A 157 -1.72 -19.29 -27.67
N SER A 158 -1.95 -18.84 -26.44
CA SER A 158 -2.40 -19.67 -25.32
C SER A 158 -3.83 -20.19 -25.47
N LEU A 159 -4.65 -19.48 -26.23
CA LEU A 159 -6.01 -19.89 -26.58
C LEU A 159 -6.05 -20.86 -27.77
N GLU A 160 -4.94 -21.01 -28.51
CA GLU A 160 -4.85 -21.97 -29.60
C GLU A 160 -5.08 -23.39 -29.05
N ASN A 161 -6.02 -24.13 -29.66
CA ASN A 161 -6.42 -25.48 -29.23
C ASN A 161 -7.02 -25.59 -27.81
N ILE A 162 -7.33 -24.49 -27.11
CA ILE A 162 -7.88 -24.54 -25.74
C ILE A 162 -9.20 -25.32 -25.65
N ILE A 163 -10.04 -25.25 -26.69
CA ILE A 163 -11.31 -26.00 -26.76
C ILE A 163 -11.05 -27.52 -26.82
N VAL A 164 -9.94 -27.95 -27.43
CA VAL A 164 -9.56 -29.36 -27.52
C VAL A 164 -8.92 -29.83 -26.22
N GLU A 165 -8.04 -29.01 -25.64
CA GLU A 165 -7.26 -29.38 -24.46
C GLU A 165 -8.05 -29.26 -23.15
N ARG A 166 -8.96 -28.28 -23.07
CA ARG A 166 -9.62 -27.86 -21.83
C ARG A 166 -11.14 -27.88 -21.97
N ASN A 167 -11.84 -27.98 -20.84
CA ASN A 167 -13.30 -27.88 -20.79
C ASN A 167 -13.77 -26.41 -20.92
N VAL A 168 -13.41 -25.78 -22.03
CA VAL A 168 -13.85 -24.44 -22.46
C VAL A 168 -14.86 -24.61 -23.59
N GLY A 169 -15.95 -23.84 -23.53
CA GLY A 169 -16.97 -23.81 -24.59
C GLY A 169 -16.55 -22.87 -25.72
N GLU A 170 -17.04 -23.13 -26.94
CA GLU A 170 -16.74 -22.27 -28.11
C GLU A 170 -17.31 -20.86 -27.95
N GLU A 171 -18.52 -20.74 -27.39
CA GLU A 171 -19.15 -19.45 -27.09
C GLU A 171 -18.35 -18.63 -26.08
N GLU A 172 -17.87 -19.25 -25.01
CA GLU A 172 -17.03 -18.58 -23.99
C GLU A 172 -15.67 -18.15 -24.56
N LEU A 173 -15.11 -18.94 -25.50
CA LEU A 173 -13.88 -18.55 -26.18
C LEU A 173 -14.11 -17.34 -27.09
N GLU A 174 -15.17 -17.35 -27.90
CA GLU A 174 -15.47 -16.25 -28.83
C GLU A 174 -15.82 -14.96 -28.07
N GLU A 175 -16.55 -15.06 -26.95
CA GLU A 175 -16.83 -13.93 -26.07
C GLU A 175 -15.51 -13.32 -25.54
N TYR A 176 -14.61 -14.15 -25.00
CA TYR A 176 -13.33 -13.66 -24.48
C TYR A 176 -12.42 -13.06 -25.57
N ILE A 177 -12.38 -13.68 -26.75
CA ILE A 177 -11.65 -13.13 -27.91
C ILE A 177 -12.25 -11.78 -28.34
N THR A 178 -13.57 -11.63 -28.27
CA THR A 178 -14.26 -10.38 -28.56
C THR A 178 -13.87 -9.30 -27.56
N GLU A 179 -13.83 -9.60 -26.26
CA GLU A 179 -13.37 -8.65 -25.23
C GLU A 179 -11.95 -8.14 -25.49
N ILE A 180 -11.02 -9.01 -25.90
CA ILE A 180 -9.64 -8.61 -26.27
C ILE A 180 -9.65 -7.65 -27.47
N ARG A 181 -10.45 -7.95 -28.51
CA ARG A 181 -10.56 -7.10 -29.72
C ARG A 181 -11.23 -5.75 -29.42
N GLU A 182 -12.19 -5.73 -28.52
CA GLU A 182 -12.83 -4.49 -28.06
C GLU A 182 -11.82 -3.60 -27.32
N LEU A 183 -10.94 -4.17 -26.50
CA LEU A 183 -9.87 -3.42 -25.86
C LEU A 183 -8.83 -2.89 -26.86
N GLU A 184 -8.46 -3.68 -27.87
CA GLU A 184 -7.57 -3.23 -28.95
C GLU A 184 -8.19 -2.05 -29.74
N SER A 185 -9.47 -2.16 -30.13
CA SER A 185 -10.21 -1.09 -30.80
C SER A 185 -10.33 0.19 -29.93
N TRP A 186 -10.55 0.01 -28.62
CA TRP A 186 -10.52 1.12 -27.66
C TRP A 186 -9.14 1.79 -27.64
N LEU A 187 -8.05 1.02 -27.59
CA LEU A 187 -6.69 1.55 -27.56
C LEU A 187 -6.38 2.33 -28.85
N GLU A 188 -6.72 1.79 -30.02
CA GLU A 188 -6.54 2.46 -31.31
C GLU A 188 -7.30 3.80 -31.35
N THR A 189 -8.58 3.79 -30.96
CA THR A 189 -9.40 5.01 -30.89
C THR A 189 -8.77 6.05 -29.96
N LYS A 190 -8.27 5.62 -28.79
CA LYS A 190 -7.65 6.51 -27.81
C LYS A 190 -6.30 7.04 -28.24
N GLN A 191 -5.53 6.26 -29.00
CA GLN A 191 -4.28 6.72 -29.62
C GLN A 191 -4.54 7.78 -30.69
N GLU A 192 -5.59 7.62 -31.50
CA GLU A 192 -6.01 8.63 -32.48
C GLU A 192 -6.47 9.93 -31.79
N GLU A 193 -7.31 9.83 -30.76
CA GLU A 193 -7.74 10.98 -29.96
C GLU A 193 -6.54 11.69 -29.32
N GLN A 194 -5.56 10.94 -28.81
CA GLN A 194 -4.34 11.51 -28.27
C GLN A 194 -3.49 12.20 -29.33
N ALA A 195 -3.32 11.60 -30.50
CA ALA A 195 -2.50 12.17 -31.57
C ALA A 195 -3.05 13.50 -32.10
N ALA A 196 -4.35 13.76 -31.88
CA ALA A 196 -4.99 15.02 -32.21
C ALA A 196 -4.77 16.13 -31.17
N LEU A 197 -4.33 15.79 -29.95
CA LEU A 197 -4.10 16.76 -28.87
C LEU A 197 -2.72 17.42 -28.97
N SER A 198 -2.61 18.59 -28.34
CA SER A 198 -1.32 19.24 -28.12
C SER A 198 -0.49 18.45 -27.10
N PRO A 199 0.86 18.50 -27.16
CA PRO A 199 1.72 17.96 -26.10
C PRO A 199 1.48 18.56 -24.71
N TYR A 200 0.82 19.72 -24.66
CA TYR A 200 0.50 20.47 -23.44
C TYR A 200 -0.88 20.13 -22.85
N ASP A 201 -1.71 19.37 -23.58
CA ASP A 201 -3.03 19.00 -23.10
C ASP A 201 -2.93 17.75 -22.21
N ASP A 202 -3.85 17.61 -21.26
CA ASP A 202 -3.92 16.42 -20.41
C ASP A 202 -4.21 15.17 -21.27
N PRO A 203 -3.59 14.02 -20.95
CA PRO A 203 -3.70 12.82 -21.78
C PRO A 203 -5.13 12.26 -21.76
N VAL A 204 -5.60 11.77 -22.93
CA VAL A 204 -6.94 11.20 -23.09
C VAL A 204 -7.07 9.83 -22.42
N TRP A 205 -5.96 9.12 -22.31
CA TRP A 205 -5.84 7.81 -21.68
C TRP A 205 -4.46 7.71 -21.03
N THR A 206 -4.38 6.90 -19.97
CA THR A 206 -3.16 6.69 -19.20
C THR A 206 -2.65 5.25 -19.35
N SER A 207 -1.35 5.04 -19.15
CA SER A 207 -0.78 3.69 -19.12
C SER A 207 -1.40 2.83 -18.01
N SER A 208 -1.75 3.44 -16.88
CA SER A 208 -2.44 2.77 -15.76
C SER A 208 -3.85 2.28 -16.15
N GLU A 209 -4.59 3.06 -16.94
CA GLU A 209 -5.91 2.63 -17.43
C GLU A 209 -5.80 1.41 -18.35
N LEU A 210 -4.85 1.40 -19.29
CA LEU A 210 -4.62 0.26 -20.17
C LEU A 210 -4.16 -0.97 -19.38
N SER A 211 -3.23 -0.79 -18.43
CA SER A 211 -2.74 -1.86 -17.56
C SER A 211 -3.87 -2.49 -16.75
N SER A 212 -4.73 -1.68 -16.12
CA SER A 212 -5.88 -2.15 -15.35
C SER A 212 -6.86 -2.97 -16.20
N LYS A 213 -7.17 -2.51 -17.42
CA LYS A 213 -8.03 -3.25 -18.36
C LYS A 213 -7.38 -4.57 -18.78
N THR A 214 -6.07 -4.57 -19.03
CA THR A 214 -5.31 -5.76 -19.42
C THR A 214 -5.26 -6.78 -18.29
N GLN A 215 -5.07 -6.36 -17.04
CA GLN A 215 -5.04 -7.25 -15.87
C GLN A 215 -6.38 -7.97 -15.66
N VAL A 216 -7.51 -7.29 -15.92
CA VAL A 216 -8.83 -7.93 -15.89
C VAL A 216 -8.88 -9.07 -16.91
N LEU A 217 -8.45 -8.84 -18.15
CA LEU A 217 -8.42 -9.86 -19.19
C LEU A 217 -7.38 -10.96 -18.92
N ASP A 218 -6.26 -10.64 -18.29
CA ASP A 218 -5.25 -11.62 -17.92
C ASP A 218 -5.78 -12.57 -16.83
N SER A 219 -6.52 -12.03 -15.86
CA SER A 219 -7.16 -12.83 -14.82
C SER A 219 -8.18 -13.82 -15.39
N THR A 220 -8.92 -13.41 -16.44
CA THR A 220 -9.86 -14.28 -17.14
C THR A 220 -9.14 -15.32 -18.00
N LEU A 221 -8.02 -14.96 -18.67
CA LEU A 221 -7.14 -15.91 -19.37
C LEU A 221 -6.66 -17.01 -18.42
N LYS A 222 -6.04 -16.62 -17.29
CA LYS A 222 -5.54 -17.54 -16.26
C LYS A 222 -6.66 -18.46 -15.76
N ARG A 223 -7.89 -17.96 -15.63
CA ARG A 223 -9.06 -18.78 -15.27
C ARG A 223 -9.43 -19.80 -16.34
N LEU A 224 -9.40 -19.42 -17.63
CA LEU A 224 -9.65 -20.32 -18.75
C LEU A 224 -8.59 -21.43 -18.83
N LEU A 225 -7.31 -21.07 -18.70
CA LEU A 225 -6.19 -22.01 -18.75
C LEU A 225 -6.17 -22.99 -17.57
N ARG A 226 -6.67 -22.59 -16.40
CA ARG A 226 -6.81 -23.44 -15.22
C ARG A 226 -7.99 -24.40 -15.28
N ARG A 227 -8.84 -24.34 -16.30
CA ARG A 227 -9.95 -25.30 -16.44
C ARG A 227 -9.41 -26.72 -16.59
N ARG A 228 -10.23 -27.69 -16.16
CA ARG A 228 -9.88 -29.11 -16.23
C ARG A 228 -9.58 -29.50 -17.68
N LYS A 229 -8.51 -30.26 -17.88
CA LYS A 229 -8.21 -30.87 -19.19
C LYS A 229 -9.36 -31.77 -19.60
N ARG A 230 -9.70 -31.83 -20.89
CA ARG A 230 -10.68 -32.80 -21.39
C ARG A 230 -10.06 -34.19 -21.21
N THR A 231 -10.73 -35.06 -20.46
CA THR A 231 -10.34 -36.47 -20.42
C THR A 231 -10.58 -37.06 -21.81
N PRO A 232 -9.59 -37.70 -22.45
CA PRO A 232 -9.83 -38.41 -23.70
C PRO A 232 -10.96 -39.40 -23.45
N THR A 233 -11.98 -39.38 -24.30
CA THR A 233 -13.04 -40.39 -24.25
C THR A 233 -12.36 -41.75 -24.41
N PRO A 234 -12.51 -42.68 -23.44
CA PRO A 234 -11.87 -43.99 -23.59
C PRO A 234 -12.42 -44.63 -24.86
N THR A 235 -11.55 -44.82 -25.84
CA THR A 235 -11.85 -45.71 -26.97
C THR A 235 -12.19 -47.07 -26.35
N PRO A 236 -13.32 -47.72 -26.71
CA PRO A 236 -13.68 -49.00 -26.11
C PRO A 236 -12.59 -50.02 -26.47
N THR A 237 -11.69 -50.26 -25.52
CA THR A 237 -10.60 -51.23 -25.65
C THR A 237 -11.03 -52.49 -24.90
N PRO A 238 -10.94 -53.68 -25.51
CA PRO A 238 -11.31 -54.92 -24.85
C PRO A 238 -10.43 -55.14 -23.60
N VAL A 239 -11.07 -55.62 -22.54
CA VAL A 239 -10.49 -55.86 -21.20
C VAL A 239 -9.22 -56.71 -21.29
N ILE A 240 -8.10 -56.17 -20.78
CA ILE A 240 -6.99 -56.96 -20.24
C ILE A 240 -6.57 -56.31 -18.92
N GLU A 241 -6.66 -57.08 -17.85
CA GLU A 241 -6.18 -56.75 -16.50
C GLU A 241 -4.64 -56.80 -16.45
N ILE A 242 -4.00 -55.84 -15.76
CA ILE A 242 -2.99 -56.01 -14.69
C ILE A 242 -2.54 -54.61 -14.17
N ASP A 243 -2.25 -54.61 -12.87
CA ASP A 243 -2.06 -53.59 -11.81
C ASP A 243 -0.72 -52.77 -11.87
N PRO A 244 -0.37 -51.84 -10.94
CA PRO A 244 -0.10 -50.43 -11.25
C PRO A 244 1.25 -49.91 -10.72
N GLU A 245 2.08 -49.25 -11.52
CA GLU A 245 3.08 -48.31 -10.96
C GLU A 245 3.69 -47.41 -12.03
N ALA A 246 3.31 -46.13 -12.04
CA ALA A 246 4.13 -45.03 -12.56
C ALA A 246 3.61 -43.72 -11.96
N GLN A 247 4.48 -43.08 -11.19
CA GLN A 247 4.27 -41.83 -10.47
C GLN A 247 4.09 -40.64 -11.43
N GLU A 248 3.26 -39.71 -11.00
CA GLU A 248 3.04 -38.39 -11.61
C GLU A 248 4.34 -37.58 -11.62
N GLU A 249 4.79 -37.18 -12.81
CA GLU A 249 5.65 -36.01 -12.94
C GLU A 249 4.77 -34.77 -13.16
N GLY A 250 4.90 -33.83 -12.23
CA GLY A 250 4.27 -32.52 -12.31
C GLY A 250 4.91 -31.70 -13.42
N ASP A 251 4.13 -31.41 -14.45
CA ASP A 251 4.50 -30.46 -15.49
C ASP A 251 4.16 -29.04 -15.01
N ALA A 252 5.21 -28.34 -14.58
CA ALA A 252 5.19 -26.93 -14.25
C ALA A 252 5.13 -26.13 -15.57
N ASN A 253 3.92 -25.92 -16.11
CA ASN A 253 3.73 -24.94 -17.15
C ASN A 253 3.86 -23.54 -16.54
N GLU A 254 4.95 -22.87 -16.90
CA GLU A 254 5.15 -21.43 -16.73
C GLU A 254 3.90 -20.69 -17.17
N LEU A 255 3.40 -19.84 -16.28
CA LEU A 255 2.29 -18.93 -16.56
C LEU A 255 2.79 -17.92 -17.62
N PRO A 256 1.97 -17.57 -18.62
CA PRO A 256 2.33 -16.49 -19.54
C PRO A 256 2.36 -15.17 -18.76
N PHE A 257 3.39 -14.38 -19.07
CA PHE A 257 3.65 -12.99 -18.66
C PHE A 257 3.07 -12.52 -17.31
N ASP A 258 3.95 -12.35 -16.32
CA ASP A 258 3.56 -11.83 -15.01
C ASP A 258 3.34 -10.32 -15.05
N PHE A 259 2.12 -9.91 -15.41
CA PHE A 259 1.70 -8.49 -15.42
C PHE A 259 1.82 -7.85 -14.02
N ASP A 260 1.83 -8.65 -12.95
CA ASP A 260 1.98 -8.16 -11.57
C ASP A 260 3.43 -7.68 -11.29
N ASN A 261 4.40 -8.01 -12.16
CA ASN A 261 5.79 -7.57 -12.08
C ASN A 261 6.13 -6.41 -13.04
N VAL A 262 5.13 -5.87 -13.76
CA VAL A 262 5.31 -4.66 -14.56
C VAL A 262 4.94 -3.47 -13.69
N ASN A 263 5.96 -2.79 -13.15
CA ASN A 263 5.76 -1.52 -12.46
C ASN A 263 5.37 -0.44 -13.49
N PHE A 264 4.07 -0.30 -13.74
CA PHE A 264 3.53 0.87 -14.44
C PHE A 264 3.55 2.03 -13.44
N GLY A 265 4.71 2.67 -13.32
CA GLY A 265 4.99 3.75 -12.39
C GLY A 265 3.85 4.76 -12.31
N PHE A 266 2.98 4.53 -11.33
CA PHE A 266 2.12 5.52 -10.71
C PHE A 266 2.19 5.27 -9.22
N GLU A 267 3.43 5.31 -8.72
CA GLU A 267 3.60 5.74 -7.36
C GLU A 267 3.47 7.27 -7.43
N GLU A 268 2.59 7.86 -6.63
CA GLU A 268 2.70 9.26 -6.23
C GLU A 268 4.01 9.39 -5.42
N GLU A 269 5.15 9.15 -6.06
CA GLU A 269 6.44 9.35 -5.45
C GLU A 269 6.61 10.86 -5.39
N PRO A 270 6.68 11.45 -4.18
CA PRO A 270 7.06 12.84 -4.06
C PRO A 270 8.38 13.03 -4.80
N ILE A 271 8.53 14.18 -5.47
CA ILE A 271 9.72 14.53 -6.23
C ILE A 271 10.96 14.18 -5.39
N PRO A 272 11.92 13.38 -5.90
CA PRO A 272 13.03 12.86 -5.11
C PRO A 272 13.79 14.00 -4.43
N ILE A 273 13.84 13.96 -3.09
CA ILE A 273 14.61 14.90 -2.27
C ILE A 273 16.03 14.33 -2.17
N GLU A 274 17.00 14.94 -2.86
CA GLU A 274 18.41 14.72 -2.53
C GLU A 274 18.70 15.39 -1.17
N ASP A 275 18.76 14.57 -0.12
CA ASP A 275 19.18 14.99 1.22
C ASP A 275 20.67 15.40 1.20
N GLN A 276 20.94 16.69 1.06
CA GLN A 276 22.26 17.25 1.31
C GLN A 276 22.41 17.59 2.80
N THR A 277 22.56 16.57 3.64
CA THR A 277 23.08 16.73 5.00
C THR A 277 24.22 15.75 5.31
N GLU A 278 25.34 15.87 4.61
CA GLU A 278 26.63 15.34 5.11
C GLU A 278 27.37 16.42 5.92
N GLY A 279 27.66 16.11 7.20
CA GLY A 279 28.83 16.69 7.87
C GLY A 279 28.66 17.16 9.32
N ALA A 280 28.39 16.25 10.26
CA ALA A 280 28.78 16.46 11.67
C ALA A 280 29.08 15.12 12.35
N GLU A 281 30.22 14.50 12.00
CA GLU A 281 30.84 13.47 12.84
C GLU A 281 31.38 14.11 14.12
N GLY A 282 30.75 13.81 15.25
CA GLY A 282 31.31 14.06 16.58
C GLY A 282 32.26 12.92 16.96
N SER A 283 33.56 13.16 16.84
CA SER A 283 34.59 12.28 17.38
C SER A 283 34.86 12.62 18.85
N ASP A 284 34.67 11.62 19.71
CA ASP A 284 35.26 11.51 21.05
C ASP A 284 36.78 11.71 20.97
N ASP A 285 37.33 12.65 21.74
CA ASP A 285 38.65 12.48 22.35
C ASP A 285 38.77 13.34 23.62
N ALA A 286 39.04 12.66 24.73
CA ALA A 286 39.32 13.24 26.03
C ALA A 286 40.83 13.16 26.32
N PRO A 287 41.41 14.12 27.03
CA PRO A 287 42.61 13.86 27.80
C PRO A 287 42.37 14.07 29.31
N GLU A 288 42.53 12.99 30.08
CA GLU A 288 42.86 13.02 31.50
C GLU A 288 44.33 13.47 31.69
N GLY A 289 44.62 14.22 32.77
CA GLY A 289 46.00 14.37 33.23
C GLY A 289 46.33 15.57 34.13
N GLU A 290 45.85 15.53 35.38
CA GLU A 290 46.53 15.93 36.63
C GLU A 290 47.30 17.28 36.75
N ASN A 291 46.81 18.17 37.63
CA ASN A 291 47.54 18.50 38.86
C ASN A 291 46.68 19.20 39.92
N ALA A 292 46.90 18.79 41.16
CA ALA A 292 46.21 19.24 42.35
C ALA A 292 46.88 20.49 42.96
N GLU A 293 46.09 21.37 43.59
CA GLU A 293 46.30 21.84 44.97
C GLU A 293 45.12 22.70 45.45
N PRO A 294 44.63 22.55 46.70
CA PRO A 294 43.53 23.34 47.25
C PRO A 294 44.06 24.51 48.10
N VAL A 295 43.46 25.70 47.99
CA VAL A 295 43.67 26.78 48.96
C VAL A 295 42.35 27.39 49.40
N HIS A 296 42.28 27.49 50.72
CA HIS A 296 41.27 27.99 51.65
C HIS A 296 40.66 29.39 51.38
N ASP A 297 39.37 29.49 51.72
CA ASP A 297 38.68 30.44 52.62
C ASP A 297 38.63 31.97 52.38
N GLU A 298 37.51 32.54 52.86
CA GLU A 298 37.17 33.95 53.16
C GLU A 298 36.82 34.91 52.00
N LEU A 299 35.51 35.10 51.74
CA LEU A 299 34.64 36.19 52.27
C LEU A 299 33.24 36.18 51.65
#